data_AF-A0A2V7MN30-F1
#
_entry.id   AF-A0A2V7MN30-F1
#
_cell.length_a   1.000
_cell.length_b   1.000
_cell.length_c   1.000
_cell.angle_alpha   90.00
_cell.angle_beta   90.00
_cell.angle_gamma   90.00
#
_symmetry.space_group_name_H-M   'P 1'
#
loop_
_entity.id
_entity.type
_entity.pdbx_description
1 polymer ?
#
loop_
_entity_poly.entity_id
_entity_poly.type
_entity_poly.pdbx_seq_one_letter_code
_entity_poly.pdbx_strand_id
1 'polypeptide(L)'
;MTIAGRIGLALLAGCGRAASSPPRAATPGTGAVTTVVPSETDARVSRVEELLRGVPGLEVTPLSNGSYQIRIRGQRSIRGNPGDDDPLIVIDGVPSSAGAAALADIAPSDVARIEVLKDAGTTSQYGSRGANGVIVITTKRARQEGPP
;
A
#
# COMPACT_ATOMS: atom_id res chain seq x y z
N MET A 1 -3.70 53.92 -66.55
CA MET A 1 -3.27 52.59 -67.03
C MET A 1 -2.39 52.03 -65.92
N THR A 2 -2.93 51.47 -64.84
CA THR A 2 -3.55 50.14 -64.64
C THR A 2 -4.34 50.20 -63.32
N ILE A 3 -5.69 50.16 -63.29
CA ILE A 3 -6.60 49.00 -63.15
C ILE A 3 -6.42 48.19 -61.85
N ALA A 4 -7.49 48.21 -61.03
CA ALA A 4 -8.15 47.17 -60.20
C ALA A 4 -7.30 46.15 -59.39
N GLY A 5 -7.69 45.69 -58.20
CA GLY A 5 -9.01 45.77 -57.59
C GLY A 5 -9.03 45.25 -56.15
N ARG A 6 -10.14 45.54 -55.49
CA ARG A 6 -10.54 44.99 -54.18
C ARG A 6 -11.18 43.63 -54.41
N ILE A 7 -10.73 42.59 -53.71
CA ILE A 7 -11.54 41.40 -53.44
C ILE A 7 -11.28 41.00 -51.99
N GLY A 8 -12.33 41.12 -51.18
CA GLY A 8 -12.37 40.53 -49.85
C GLY A 8 -12.59 39.02 -49.94
N LEU A 9 -12.06 38.31 -48.95
CA LEU A 9 -12.46 36.95 -48.65
C LEU A 9 -12.78 36.87 -47.16
N ALA A 10 -14.03 36.54 -46.88
CA ALA A 10 -14.59 36.28 -45.56
C ALA A 10 -14.55 34.77 -45.22
N LEU A 11 -14.95 34.45 -43.98
CA LEU A 11 -15.16 33.12 -43.35
C LEU A 11 -13.88 32.45 -42.79
N LEU A 12 -13.85 31.80 -41.62
CA LEU A 12 -14.84 31.20 -40.71
C LEU A 12 -14.44 31.50 -39.25
N ALA A 13 -15.32 31.87 -38.32
CA ALA A 13 -16.17 31.00 -37.49
C ALA A 13 -15.44 29.76 -36.91
N GLY A 14 -15.15 29.75 -35.59
CA GLY A 14 -14.70 28.54 -34.90
C GLY A 14 -14.32 28.76 -33.43
N CYS A 15 -15.11 28.18 -32.53
CA CYS A 15 -15.05 28.28 -31.08
C CYS A 15 -13.75 27.73 -30.45
N GLY A 16 -13.40 28.20 -29.25
CA GLY A 16 -12.41 27.47 -28.44
C GLY A 16 -11.90 28.20 -27.21
N ARG A 17 -12.72 28.25 -26.16
CA ARG A 17 -12.31 28.67 -24.81
C ARG A 17 -11.38 27.61 -24.23
N ALA A 18 -10.08 27.74 -24.45
CA ALA A 18 -9.08 26.88 -23.83
C ALA A 18 -8.82 27.38 -22.39
N ALA A 19 -9.54 26.79 -21.44
CA ALA A 19 -9.21 26.89 -20.03
C ALA A 19 -7.81 26.29 -19.81
N SER A 20 -6.86 27.12 -19.39
CA SER A 20 -5.55 26.70 -18.91
C SER A 20 -5.74 25.83 -17.67
N SER A 21 -5.67 24.51 -17.86
CA SER A 21 -5.59 23.55 -16.76
C SER A 21 -4.20 23.69 -16.11
N PRO A 22 -4.08 23.84 -14.79
CA PRO A 22 -2.77 23.85 -14.15
C PRO A 22 -2.08 22.49 -14.39
N PRO A 23 -0.74 22.46 -14.53
CA PRO A 23 -0.03 21.19 -14.59
C PRO A 23 -0.28 20.44 -13.28
N ARG A 24 -0.98 19.31 -13.37
CA ARG A 24 -1.11 18.36 -12.26
C ARG A 24 0.31 17.97 -11.86
N ALA A 25 0.76 18.51 -10.72
CA ALA A 25 2.03 18.14 -10.13
C ALA A 25 2.10 16.61 -10.09
N ALA A 26 3.08 16.05 -10.80
CA ALA A 26 3.48 14.67 -10.58
C ALA A 26 4.11 14.63 -9.19
N THR A 27 3.31 14.30 -8.17
CA THR A 27 3.82 14.01 -6.83
C THR A 27 4.84 12.88 -6.95
N PRO A 28 6.05 13.01 -6.38
CA PRO A 28 7.04 11.95 -6.43
C PRO A 28 6.52 10.72 -5.68
N GLY A 29 6.49 9.58 -6.39
CA GLY A 29 6.60 8.22 -5.84
C GLY A 29 5.73 7.85 -4.63
N THR A 30 4.39 7.89 -4.74
CA THR A 30 3.49 7.47 -3.64
C THR A 30 3.14 5.96 -3.63
N GLY A 31 3.85 5.13 -4.41
CA GLY A 31 3.58 3.69 -4.56
C GLY A 31 4.15 2.77 -3.45
N ALA A 32 4.72 3.36 -2.40
CA ALA A 32 5.46 2.65 -1.36
C ALA A 32 4.58 1.95 -0.31
N VAL A 33 3.38 2.48 -0.07
CA VAL A 33 2.45 1.99 0.95
C VAL A 33 1.24 1.39 0.28
N THR A 34 0.95 0.12 0.60
CA THR A 34 -0.28 -0.53 0.17
C THR A 34 -1.22 -0.62 1.35
N THR A 35 -2.31 0.15 1.31
CA THR A 35 -3.37 0.04 2.31
C THR A 35 -4.39 -0.99 1.84
N VAL A 36 -4.77 -1.88 2.76
CA VAL A 36 -5.80 -2.89 2.59
C VAL A 36 -6.84 -2.63 3.67
N VAL A 37 -8.07 -2.37 3.24
CA VAL A 37 -9.20 -2.23 4.13
C VAL A 37 -10.03 -3.51 3.97
N PRO A 38 -10.11 -4.36 5.01
CA PRO A 38 -10.89 -5.58 4.91
C PRO A 38 -12.37 -5.24 4.69
N SER A 39 -12.93 -5.72 3.59
CA SER A 39 -14.35 -5.57 3.24
C SER A 39 -15.17 -6.71 3.84
N GLU A 40 -16.51 -6.64 3.82
CA GLU A 40 -17.36 -7.71 4.39
C GLU A 40 -17.13 -9.09 3.74
N THR A 41 -16.70 -9.14 2.48
CA THR A 41 -16.28 -10.37 1.81
C THR A 41 -15.01 -10.96 2.42
N ASP A 42 -14.09 -10.09 2.84
CA ASP A 42 -12.85 -10.45 3.52
C ASP A 42 -13.10 -10.85 4.98
N ALA A 43 -14.22 -10.46 5.59
CA ALA A 43 -14.60 -10.91 6.93
C ALA A 43 -14.94 -12.43 6.98
N ARG A 44 -15.06 -13.10 5.82
CA ARG A 44 -15.29 -14.55 5.75
C ARG A 44 -14.03 -15.38 5.92
N VAL A 45 -12.83 -14.80 5.79
CA VAL A 45 -11.60 -15.55 6.10
C VAL A 45 -11.43 -15.69 7.60
N SER A 46 -10.97 -16.85 8.04
CA SER A 46 -10.79 -17.16 9.46
C SER A 46 -9.49 -16.63 10.05
N ARG A 47 -8.61 -16.06 9.22
CA ARG A 47 -7.23 -15.68 9.57
C ARG A 47 -6.80 -14.39 8.87
N VAL A 48 -6.04 -13.55 9.56
CA VAL A 48 -5.54 -12.26 9.03
C VAL A 48 -4.48 -12.49 7.95
N GLU A 49 -3.70 -13.55 8.05
CA GLU A 49 -2.66 -13.91 7.08
C GLU A 49 -3.25 -14.19 5.70
N GLU A 50 -4.47 -14.71 5.65
CA GLU A 50 -5.18 -14.96 4.38
C GLU A 50 -5.61 -13.64 3.71
N LEU A 51 -5.94 -12.61 4.50
CA LEU A 51 -6.19 -11.25 3.97
C LEU A 51 -4.96 -10.68 3.29
N LEU A 52 -3.77 -10.98 3.84
CA LEU A 52 -2.50 -10.49 3.32
C LEU A 52 -2.09 -11.17 2.01
N ARG A 53 -2.63 -12.35 1.70
CA ARG A 53 -2.31 -13.08 0.46
C ARG A 53 -2.79 -12.33 -0.80
N GLY A 54 -3.87 -11.55 -0.71
CA GLY A 54 -4.39 -10.74 -1.81
C GLY A 54 -3.58 -9.48 -2.12
N VAL A 55 -2.56 -9.18 -1.31
CA VAL A 55 -1.82 -7.91 -1.41
C VAL A 55 -0.67 -8.05 -2.41
N PRO A 56 -0.59 -7.16 -3.41
CA PRO A 56 0.46 -7.24 -4.42
C PRO A 56 1.85 -7.13 -3.78
N GLY A 57 2.77 -8.03 -4.11
CA GLY A 57 4.15 -8.01 -3.60
C GLY A 57 4.33 -8.47 -2.15
N LEU A 58 3.26 -8.96 -1.50
CA LEU A 58 3.36 -9.84 -0.35
C LEU A 58 3.29 -11.29 -0.80
N GLU A 59 4.13 -12.12 -0.20
CA GLU A 59 4.09 -13.57 -0.33
C GLU A 59 3.71 -14.13 1.05
N VAL A 60 2.63 -14.90 1.10
CA VAL A 60 2.15 -15.53 2.33
C VAL A 60 2.17 -17.04 2.12
N THR A 61 3.12 -17.71 2.76
CA THR A 61 3.37 -19.14 2.60
C THR A 61 2.94 -19.88 3.87
N PRO A 62 1.98 -20.81 3.80
CA PRO A 62 1.65 -21.67 4.93
C PRO A 62 2.78 -22.67 5.18
N LEU A 63 3.12 -22.89 6.45
CA LEU A 63 4.09 -23.91 6.88
C LEU A 63 3.36 -25.16 7.39
N SER A 64 4.06 -26.30 7.37
CA SER A 64 3.53 -27.61 7.77
C SER A 64 3.08 -27.69 9.24
N ASN A 65 3.53 -26.76 10.08
CA ASN A 65 3.15 -26.64 11.50
C ASN A 65 1.87 -25.81 11.70
N GLY A 66 1.23 -25.32 10.63
CA GLY A 66 0.04 -24.47 10.69
C GLY A 66 0.31 -22.99 10.98
N SER A 67 1.58 -22.57 11.05
CA SER A 67 1.94 -21.14 11.03
C SER A 67 2.09 -20.64 9.60
N TYR A 68 2.15 -19.32 9.44
CA TYR A 68 2.40 -18.67 8.15
C TYR A 68 3.78 -18.01 8.16
N GLN A 69 4.38 -17.88 7.00
CA GLN A 69 5.52 -17.00 6.77
C GLN A 69 5.10 -15.93 5.79
N ILE A 70 5.42 -14.69 6.09
CA ILE A 70 5.08 -13.54 5.27
C ILE A 70 6.38 -12.93 4.78
N ARG A 71 6.47 -12.62 3.49
CA ARG A 71 7.65 -12.00 2.87
C ARG A 71 7.24 -10.85 1.98
N ILE A 72 8.04 -9.78 1.97
CA ILE A 72 7.80 -8.58 1.15
C ILE A 72 8.81 -8.54 0.02
N ARG A 73 8.32 -8.75 -1.21
CA ARG A 73 9.13 -8.94 -2.43
C ARG A 73 9.96 -10.24 -2.44
N GLY A 74 9.40 -11.33 -1.92
CA GLY A 74 9.99 -12.67 -2.00
C GLY A 74 11.24 -12.86 -1.14
N GLN A 75 11.97 -13.95 -1.38
CA GLN A 75 13.21 -14.29 -0.67
C GLN A 75 14.33 -13.33 -1.05
N ARG A 76 14.91 -12.63 -0.07
CA ARG A 76 16.04 -11.71 -0.28
C ARG A 76 17.38 -12.40 -0.02
N SER A 77 17.35 -13.50 0.72
CA SER A 77 18.54 -14.21 1.16
C SER A 77 18.61 -15.61 0.56
N ILE A 78 19.57 -15.87 -0.34
CA ILE A 78 19.81 -17.22 -0.93
C ILE A 78 20.48 -18.17 0.08
N ARG A 79 21.01 -17.64 1.18
CA ARG A 79 21.67 -18.38 2.28
C ARG A 79 21.11 -18.06 3.67
N GLY A 80 20.00 -17.33 3.74
CA GLY A 80 19.42 -16.86 5.01
C GLY A 80 18.68 -17.97 5.75
N ASN A 81 18.66 -17.88 7.07
CA ASN A 81 17.87 -18.76 7.91
C ASN A 81 16.37 -18.42 7.75
N PRO A 82 15.44 -19.38 7.93
CA PRO A 82 14.01 -19.08 7.93
C PRO A 82 13.70 -18.04 9.03
N GLY A 83 13.24 -16.86 8.63
CA GLY A 83 12.91 -15.76 9.55
C GLY A 83 13.78 -14.50 9.39
N ASP A 84 14.95 -14.59 8.77
CA ASP A 84 15.84 -13.43 8.58
C ASP A 84 15.25 -12.38 7.62
N ASP A 85 14.40 -12.83 6.69
CA ASP A 85 13.72 -12.01 5.68
C ASP A 85 12.28 -11.64 6.09
N ASP A 86 11.84 -12.02 7.29
CA ASP A 86 10.48 -11.72 7.74
C ASP A 86 10.32 -10.20 7.99
N PRO A 87 9.19 -9.60 7.61
CA PRO A 87 8.92 -8.19 7.85
C PRO A 87 8.61 -7.93 9.32
N LEU A 88 8.83 -6.69 9.74
CA LEU A 88 8.37 -6.24 11.05
C LEU A 88 6.84 -6.09 11.03
N ILE A 89 6.16 -6.74 11.96
CA ILE A 89 4.72 -6.55 12.16
C ILE A 89 4.51 -5.54 13.28
N VAL A 90 3.64 -4.57 13.07
CA VAL A 90 3.29 -3.54 14.06
C VAL A 90 1.79 -3.63 14.27
N ILE A 91 1.36 -3.88 15.50
CA ILE A 91 -0.06 -3.99 15.86
C ILE A 91 -0.38 -2.83 16.79
N ASP A 92 -1.30 -1.97 16.37
CA ASP A 92 -1.74 -0.82 17.18
C ASP A 92 -0.57 0.08 17.65
N GLY A 93 0.47 0.19 16.81
CA GLY A 93 1.69 0.94 17.10
C GLY A 93 2.77 0.17 17.87
N VAL A 94 2.48 -1.06 18.33
CA VAL A 94 3.43 -1.91 19.04
C VAL A 94 4.15 -2.86 18.05
N PRO A 95 5.47 -2.74 17.88
CA PRO A 95 6.23 -3.64 17.01
C PRO A 95 6.37 -5.03 17.65
N SER A 96 6.05 -6.07 16.87
CA SER A 96 6.21 -7.46 17.22
C SER A 96 7.30 -8.12 16.36
N SER A 97 8.23 -8.79 17.04
CA SER A 97 9.25 -9.62 16.39
C SER A 97 8.79 -11.05 16.11
N ALA A 98 7.54 -11.41 16.46
CA ALA A 98 7.03 -12.76 16.29
C ALA A 98 6.61 -13.09 14.84
N GLY A 99 6.83 -12.16 13.90
CA GLY A 99 6.45 -12.33 12.50
C GLY A 99 4.95 -12.62 12.38
N ALA A 100 4.59 -13.53 11.46
CA ALA A 100 3.19 -13.89 11.23
C ALA A 100 2.49 -14.51 12.45
N ALA A 101 3.22 -15.04 13.45
CA ALA A 101 2.61 -15.57 14.67
C ALA A 101 1.88 -14.46 15.46
N ALA A 102 2.33 -13.20 15.36
CA ALA A 102 1.64 -12.07 15.97
C ALA A 102 0.23 -11.83 15.41
N LEU A 103 -0.05 -12.35 14.21
CA LEU A 103 -1.34 -12.23 13.53
C LEU A 103 -2.32 -13.32 13.95
N ALA A 104 -1.81 -14.45 14.46
CA ALA A 104 -2.63 -15.57 14.89
C ALA A 104 -3.51 -15.21 16.11
N ASP A 105 -3.06 -14.24 16.92
CA ASP A 105 -3.79 -13.74 18.10
C ASP A 105 -4.86 -12.68 17.75
N ILE A 106 -4.97 -12.27 16.48
CA ILE A 106 -5.88 -11.21 16.03
C ILE A 106 -6.96 -11.79 15.14
N ALA A 107 -8.22 -11.49 15.46
CA ALA A 107 -9.33 -11.84 14.59
C ALA A 107 -9.39 -10.89 13.37
N PRO A 108 -9.66 -11.39 12.16
CA PRO A 108 -9.81 -10.54 10.96
C PRO A 108 -10.98 -9.57 11.07
N SER A 109 -12.02 -9.90 11.86
CA SER A 109 -13.13 -8.99 12.18
C SER A 109 -12.71 -7.74 12.95
N ASP A 110 -11.61 -7.83 13.71
CA ASP A 110 -11.12 -6.75 14.57
C ASP A 110 -10.11 -5.86 13.84
N VAL A 111 -9.65 -6.26 12.65
CA VAL A 111 -8.77 -5.44 11.82
C VAL A 111 -9.56 -4.30 11.21
N ALA A 112 -9.13 -3.06 11.45
CA ALA A 112 -9.70 -1.88 10.82
C ALA A 112 -9.04 -1.61 9.46
N ARG A 113 -7.71 -1.69 9.41
CA ARG A 113 -6.91 -1.54 8.20
C ARG A 113 -5.54 -2.17 8.37
N ILE A 114 -4.97 -2.56 7.25
CA ILE A 114 -3.61 -3.07 7.16
C ILE A 114 -2.86 -2.15 6.21
N GLU A 115 -1.71 -1.64 6.63
CA GLU A 115 -0.79 -0.90 5.79
C GLU A 115 0.49 -1.71 5.61
N VAL A 116 0.89 -1.88 4.36
CA VAL A 116 2.11 -2.60 4.00
C VAL A 116 3.08 -1.58 3.45
N LEU A 117 4.13 -1.32 4.22
CA LEU A 117 5.19 -0.37 3.93
C LEU A 117 6.34 -1.14 3.27
N LYS A 118 6.58 -0.84 2.00
CA LYS A 118 7.52 -1.58 1.15
C LYS A 118 8.78 -0.79 0.80
N ASP A 119 8.82 0.50 1.13
CA ASP A 119 9.89 1.43 0.76
C ASP A 119 10.65 1.94 1.97
N ALA A 120 11.95 2.14 1.79
CA ALA A 120 12.89 2.60 2.80
C ALA A 120 12.45 3.91 3.46
N GLY A 121 11.84 4.85 2.72
CA GLY A 121 11.42 6.13 3.31
C GLY A 121 10.32 5.98 4.36
N THR A 122 9.42 5.01 4.15
CA THR A 122 8.31 4.72 5.09
C THR A 122 8.74 3.79 6.22
N THR A 123 9.65 2.85 5.94
CA THR A 123 10.12 1.88 6.94
C THR A 123 11.25 2.40 7.82
N SER A 124 11.91 3.50 7.43
CA SER A 124 12.96 4.16 8.22
C SER A 124 12.48 4.59 9.61
N GLN A 125 11.19 4.87 9.78
CA GLN A 125 10.56 5.14 11.08
C GLN A 125 10.67 3.95 12.07
N TYR A 126 10.84 2.73 11.54
CA TYR A 126 10.94 1.49 12.31
C TYR A 126 12.38 0.95 12.38
N GLY A 127 13.36 1.69 11.88
CA GLY A 127 14.78 1.36 11.94
C GLY A 127 15.19 0.15 11.11
N SER A 128 16.29 -0.51 11.51
CA SER A 128 16.88 -1.65 10.77
C SER A 128 15.93 -2.84 10.61
N ARG A 129 14.99 -3.03 11.56
CA ARG A 129 13.97 -4.08 11.50
C ARG A 129 12.95 -3.86 10.37
N GLY A 130 12.76 -2.61 9.95
CA GLY A 130 11.92 -2.25 8.81
C GLY A 130 12.60 -2.42 7.45
N ALA A 131 13.88 -2.83 7.39
CA ALA A 131 14.60 -3.01 6.13
C ALA A 131 13.97 -4.10 5.23
N ASN A 132 13.43 -5.15 5.85
CA ASN A 132 12.68 -6.21 5.18
C ASN A 132 11.26 -5.78 4.77
N GLY A 133 10.81 -4.64 5.28
CA GLY A 133 9.47 -4.11 5.12
C GLY A 133 8.69 -4.12 6.44
N VAL A 134 7.60 -3.35 6.50
CA VAL A 134 6.78 -3.22 7.72
C VAL A 134 5.31 -3.45 7.37
N ILE A 135 4.63 -4.25 8.18
CA ILE A 135 3.19 -4.47 8.09
C ILE A 135 2.57 -3.86 9.33
N VAL A 136 1.88 -2.73 9.16
CA VAL A 136 1.15 -2.05 10.23
C VAL A 136 -0.29 -2.51 10.20
N ILE A 137 -0.78 -2.96 11.33
CA ILE A 137 -2.16 -3.41 11.52
C ILE A 137 -2.76 -2.51 12.56
N THR A 138 -3.85 -1.87 12.19
CA THR A 138 -4.67 -1.09 13.11
C THR A 138 -5.93 -1.87 13.40
N THR A 139 -6.21 -2.14 14.66
CA THR A 139 -7.44 -2.77 15.10
C THR A 139 -8.55 -1.73 15.31
N LYS A 140 -9.80 -2.18 15.23
CA LYS A 140 -10.99 -1.36 15.51
C LYS A 140 -11.03 -0.93 16.97
N ARG A 141 -10.38 -1.68 17.89
CA ARG A 141 -10.28 -1.34 19.32
C ARG A 141 -9.41 -0.10 19.53
N ALA A 142 -8.22 -0.07 18.91
CA ALA A 142 -7.32 1.08 18.99
C ALA A 142 -7.90 2.37 18.38
N ARG A 143 -8.86 2.27 17.43
CA ARG A 143 -9.55 3.45 16.87
C ARG A 143 -10.64 4.01 17.79
N GLN A 144 -11.18 3.20 18.69
CA GLN A 144 -12.26 3.61 19.61
C GLN A 144 -11.70 4.25 20.88
N GLU A 145 -10.50 3.83 21.30
CA GLU A 145 -9.70 4.51 22.31
C GLU A 145 -9.07 5.78 21.66
N GLY A 146 -9.84 6.86 21.56
CA GLY A 146 -9.32 8.17 21.15
C GLY A 146 -8.18 8.63 22.08
N PRO A 147 -7.25 9.48 21.62
CA PRO A 147 -6.14 9.93 22.45
C PRO A 147 -6.66 10.68 23.69
N PRO A 148 -6.04 10.50 24.88
CA PRO A 148 -6.37 11.29 26.06
C PRO A 148 -6.03 12.78 25.89
#